data_AF-A0A8S2UDK4-F1
#
_entry.id   AF-A0A8S2UDK4-F1
#
_cell.length_a   1.000
_cell.length_b   1.000
_cell.length_c   1.000
_cell.angle_alpha   90.00
_cell.angle_beta   90.00
_cell.angle_gamma   90.00
#
_symmetry.space_group_name_H-M   'P 1'
#
loop_
_entity.id
_entity.type
_entity.pdbx_description
1 polymer ?
#
loop_
_entity_poly.entity_id
_entity_poly.type
_entity_poly.pdbx_seq_one_letter_code
_entity_poly.pdbx_strand_id
1 'polypeptide(L)' 'MRNGHVPYRESKLTRLLADSLGGHGITLMLACVSPSILCENESLSTLRYANRAKNIENAP' A
#
# COMPACT_ATOMS: atom_id res chain seq x y z
N MET A 1 11.05 10.47 -14.10
CA MET A 1 11.16 10.39 -12.62
C MET A 1 11.66 8.98 -12.31
N ARG A 2 12.68 8.83 -11.45
CA ARG A 2 13.41 7.55 -11.27
C ARG A 2 12.46 6.35 -11.08
N ASN A 3 12.43 5.42 -12.03
CA ASN A 3 11.95 4.05 -11.82
C ASN A 3 12.96 3.31 -10.92
N GLY A 4 13.04 3.74 -9.66
CA GLY A 4 13.79 3.01 -8.63
C GLY A 4 13.21 1.61 -8.50
N HIS A 5 14.09 0.62 -8.36
CA HIS A 5 13.70 -0.76 -8.10
C HIS A 5 12.72 -0.81 -6.91
N VAL A 6 11.46 -1.19 -7.15
CA VAL A 6 10.51 -1.40 -6.06
C VAL A 6 10.80 -2.76 -5.44
N PRO A 7 11.12 -2.84 -4.13
CA PRO A 7 11.66 -4.04 -3.51
C PRO A 7 10.59 -5.08 -3.18
N TYR A 8 9.74 -5.44 -4.15
CA TYR A 8 8.73 -6.48 -3.95
C TYR A 8 9.33 -7.84 -3.55
N ARG A 9 10.63 -8.06 -3.80
CA ARG A 9 11.34 -9.30 -3.52
C ARG A 9 11.90 -9.42 -2.10
N GLU A 10 11.86 -8.36 -1.30
CA GLU A 10 12.38 -8.39 0.07
C GLU A 10 11.50 -9.24 1.01
N SER A 11 10.21 -9.40 0.70
CA SER A 11 9.32 -10.28 1.45
C SER A 11 8.47 -11.16 0.54
N LYS A 12 8.13 -12.37 1.00
CA LYS A 12 7.22 -13.26 0.28
C LYS A 12 5.84 -12.62 0.08
N LEU A 13 5.37 -11.82 1.03
CA LEU A 13 4.09 -11.12 0.98
C LEU A 13 4.09 -10.06 -0.13
N THR A 14 5.08 -9.18 -0.15
CA THR A 14 5.20 -8.13 -1.18
C THR A 14 5.44 -8.72 -2.56
N ARG A 15 6.01 -9.92 -2.66
CA ARG A 15 6.19 -10.62 -3.94
C ARG A 15 4.85 -11.12 -4.50
N LEU A 16 3.96 -11.60 -3.65
CA LEU A 16 2.61 -11.99 -4.05
C LEU A 16 1.78 -10.77 -4.46
N LEU A 17 1.95 -9.63 -3.77
CA LEU A 17 1.23 -8.40 -4.06
C LEU A 17 1.82 -7.58 -5.23
N ALA A 18 2.93 -8.01 -5.83
CA ALA A 18 3.59 -7.26 -6.90
C ALA A 18 2.67 -7.00 -8.11
N ASP A 19 1.80 -7.96 -8.43
CA ASP A 19 0.84 -7.82 -9.53
C ASP A 19 -0.36 -6.92 -9.17
N SER A 20 -0.66 -6.80 -7.88
CA SER A 20 -1.72 -5.92 -7.35
C SER A 20 -1.24 -4.48 -7.16
N LEU A 21 0.04 -4.26 -6.86
CA LEU A 21 0.61 -2.94 -6.56
C LEU A 21 1.47 -2.45 -7.74
N GLY A 22 0.85 -2.16 -8.87
CA GLY A 22 1.52 -1.67 -10.09
C GLY A 22 1.64 -2.71 -11.21
N GLY A 23 0.88 -3.81 -11.13
CA GLY A 23 0.73 -4.78 -12.21
C GLY A 23 -0.65 -4.66 -12.89
N HIS A 24 -1.22 -5.81 -13.28
CA HIS A 24 -2.46 -5.88 -14.06
C HIS A 24 -3.71 -6.17 -13.21
N GLY A 25 -3.56 -6.30 -11.88
CA GLY A 25 -4.65 -6.62 -10.99
C GLY A 25 -5.50 -5.41 -10.58
N ILE A 26 -6.83 -5.55 -10.56
CA ILE A 26 -7.70 -4.61 -9.87
C ILE A 26 -7.48 -4.77 -8.36
N THR A 27 -7.11 -3.69 -7.68
CA THR A 27 -6.68 -3.75 -6.29
C THR A 27 -7.47 -2.78 -5.42
N LEU A 28 -7.97 -3.28 -4.30
CA LEU A 28 -8.66 -2.51 -3.27
C LEU A 28 -7.89 -2.63 -1.96
N MET A 29 -7.61 -1.49 -1.33
CA MET A 29 -7.04 -1.44 0.01
C MET A 29 -8.11 -1.02 1.01
N LEU A 30 -8.26 -1.79 2.11
CA LEU A 30 -9.09 -1.43 3.25
C LEU A 30 -8.21 -0.91 4.39
N ALA A 31 -8.49 0.30 4.86
CA ALA A 31 -7.79 0.92 5.98
C ALA A 31 -8.63 0.80 7.26
N CYS A 32 -8.22 -0.08 8.17
CA CYS A 32 -8.86 -0.22 9.47
C CYS A 32 -8.18 0.72 10.48
N VAL A 33 -8.94 1.68 11.02
CA VAL A 33 -8.45 2.66 11.99
C VAL A 33 -9.26 2.60 13.27
N SER A 34 -8.62 2.91 14.40
CA SER A 34 -9.26 3.00 15.71
C SER A 34 -9.45 4.47 16.09
N PRO A 35 -10.61 4.85 16.65
CA PRO A 35 -10.87 6.21 17.14
C PRO A 35 -10.21 6.49 18.51
N SER A 36 -9.55 5.50 19.12
CA SER A 36 -8.85 5.69 20.40
C SER A 36 -7.62 6.57 20.24
N ILE A 37 -7.42 7.48 21.20
CA ILE A 37 -6.25 8.37 21.24
C ILE A 37 -4.92 7.61 21.39
N LEU A 38 -4.95 6.45 22.05
CA LEU A 38 -3.79 5.58 22.20
C LEU A 38 -3.30 5.04 20.84
N CYS A 39 -4.20 4.94 19.87
CA CYS A 39 -3.93 4.43 18.53
C CYS A 39 -3.77 5.55 17.50
N GLU A 40 -3.79 6.83 17.90
CA GLU A 40 -3.82 7.97 16.97
C GLU A 40 -2.64 7.94 15.99
N ASN A 41 -1.42 7.69 16.50
CA ASN A 41 -0.22 7.63 15.67
C ASN A 41 -0.23 6.48 14.66
N GLU A 42 -0.73 5.31 15.07
CA GLU A 42 -0.84 4.14 14.20
C GLU A 42 -1.94 4.33 13.14
N SER A 43 -3.10 4.84 13.55
CA SER A 43 -4.20 5.21 12.66
C SER A 43 -3.75 6.25 11.62
N LEU A 44 -3.00 7.29 12.04
CA LEU A 44 -2.45 8.29 11.13
C LEU A 44 -1.44 7.68 10.14
N SER A 45 -0.60 6.76 10.62
CA SER A 45 0.35 6.04 9.75
C SER A 45 -0.36 5.18 8.71
N THR A 46 -1.43 4.49 9.10
CA THR A 46 -2.31 3.71 8.20
C THR A 46 -2.96 4.61 7.15
N LEU A 47 -3.52 5.75 7.55
CA LEU A 47 -4.12 6.72 6.62
C LEU A 47 -3.10 7.32 5.66
N ARG A 48 -1.89 7.63 6.14
CA ARG A 48 -0.79 8.09 5.27
C ARG A 48 -0.41 7.04 4.24
N TYR A 49 -0.37 5.76 4.63
CA TYR A 49 -0.12 4.68 3.67
C TYR A 49 -1.28 4.54 2.67
N ALA A 50 -2.54 4.55 3.13
CA ALA A 50 -3.71 4.49 2.26
C ALA A 50 -3.73 5.63 1.23
N ASN A 51 -3.39 6.86 1.65
CA ASN A 51 -3.31 8.01 0.75
C ASN A 51 -2.23 7.84 -0.32
N ARG A 52 -1.10 7.18 -0.01
CA ARG A 52 -0.07 6.85 -1.00
C ARG A 52 -0.51 5.72 -1.92
N ALA A 53 -1.12 4.67 -1.36
CA ALA A 53 -1.58 3.50 -2.09
C ALA A 53 -2.67 3.85 -3.12
N LYS A 54 -3.51 4.86 -2.83
CA LYS A 54 -4.48 5.41 -3.78
C LYS A 54 -3.86 5.91 -5.08
N ASN A 55 -2.61 6.38 -5.04
CA ASN A 55 -1.92 6.92 -6.21
C ASN A 55 -1.13 5.85 -6.99
N ILE A 56 -1.28 4.58 -6.62
CA ILE A 56 -0.69 3.48 -7.39
C ILE A 56 -1.52 3.30 -8.65
N GLU A 57 -0.86 3.46 -9.79
CA GLU A 57 -1.46 3.22 -11.10
C GLU A 57 -1.23 1.76 -11.48
N ASN A 58 -2.32 1.02 -11.66
CA ASN A 58 -2.30 -0.32 -12.25
C ASN A 58 -2.64 -0.21 -13.74
N ALA A 59 -2.07 -1.09 -14.55
CA ALA A 59 -2.36 -1.20 -15.98
C ALA A 59 -3.15 -2.50 -16.22
N PRO A 60 -4.49 -2.47 -16.09
CA PRO A 60 -5.34 -3.65 -16.25
C PRO A 60 -5.36 -4.20 -17.69
#